data_AF-Q4C3S0-F1
#
_entry.id   AF-Q4C3S0-F1
#
_cell.length_a   1.000
_cell.length_b   1.000
_cell.length_c   1.000
_cell.angle_alpha   90.00
_cell.angle_beta   90.00
_cell.angle_gamma   90.00
#
_symmetry.space_group_name_H-M   'P 1'
#
loop_
_entity.id
_entity.type
_entity.pdbx_description
1 polymer ?
#
loop_
_entity_poly.entity_id
_entity_poly.type
_entity_poly.pdbx_seq_one_letter_code
_entity_poly.pdbx_strand_id
1 'polypeptide(L)'
;MSTFLDIYIERDLKLGVISEAEVQELIDQFVMKLRMVRFLRAPEYNQLFAADPVWITETLGGMGVDGRPLVTKNSFRFLHTLYNLGPSPEPNLTILWSEKLPTAFKQYCAKVSIDTSSIQYENDDLMRPEFGDDYGIACCVSAMKIGKQMQFFGARVNLAKALLYAINGGKDEKSGEQVAPPYAPITDDYLDYEAVSAKFDLLMAWLAKLYVNTLNVIHYMHDKYCYEAVEMALHDRDVYRTMACGIAGLSLVGDALAAIKYGKVKVIRNEEGLPEFLTKSAIAKHRSLTGSGFEQSGRRFPQPTVCCQILS
;
A
#
# COMPACT_ATOMS: atom_id res chain seq x y z
N MET A 1 4.03 -11.93 15.48
CA MET A 1 3.53 -12.70 16.66
C MET A 1 3.91 -14.18 16.63
N SER A 2 3.85 -14.82 15.45
CA SER A 2 4.11 -16.24 15.19
C SER A 2 5.39 -16.78 15.85
N THR A 3 6.53 -16.11 15.62
CA THR A 3 7.84 -16.49 16.19
C THR A 3 7.87 -16.40 17.72
N PHE A 4 7.26 -15.37 18.30
CA PHE A 4 7.15 -15.21 19.75
C PHE A 4 6.35 -16.36 20.39
N LEU A 5 5.20 -16.71 19.81
CA LEU A 5 4.38 -17.83 20.29
C LEU A 5 5.08 -19.19 20.14
N ASP A 6 5.97 -19.35 19.15
CA ASP A 6 6.70 -20.60 18.96
C ASP A 6 7.61 -20.94 20.14
N ILE A 7 8.06 -19.95 20.92
CA ILE A 7 8.86 -20.18 22.14
C ILE A 7 8.09 -21.05 23.14
N TYR A 8 6.80 -20.76 23.32
CA TYR A 8 5.92 -21.48 24.24
C TYR A 8 5.51 -22.84 23.66
N ILE A 9 5.18 -22.86 22.37
CA ILE A 9 4.80 -24.08 21.66
C ILE A 9 5.94 -25.11 21.66
N GLU A 10 7.16 -24.69 21.31
CA GLU A 10 8.31 -25.59 21.26
C GLU A 10 8.70 -26.11 22.66
N ARG A 11 8.48 -25.30 23.70
CA ARG A 11 8.61 -25.77 25.10
C ARG A 11 7.61 -26.89 25.39
N ASP A 12 6.34 -26.69 25.05
CA ASP A 12 5.28 -27.64 25.40
C ASP A 12 5.38 -28.93 24.57
N LEU A 13 5.80 -28.83 23.30
CA LEU A 13 6.13 -29.99 22.46
C LEU A 13 7.28 -30.82 23.06
N LYS A 14 8.35 -30.17 23.56
CA LYS A 14 9.50 -30.86 24.19
C LYS A 14 9.14 -31.55 25.50
N LEU A 15 8.21 -30.99 26.25
CA LEU A 15 7.70 -31.58 27.50
C LEU A 15 6.65 -32.68 27.23
N GLY A 16 6.22 -32.85 25.97
CA GLY A 16 5.19 -33.82 25.60
C GLY A 16 3.80 -33.47 26.15
N VAL A 17 3.55 -32.20 26.48
CA VAL A 17 2.25 -31.73 27.01
C VAL A 17 1.22 -31.48 25.91
N ILE A 18 1.70 -31.31 24.67
CA ILE A 18 0.89 -31.07 23.48
C ILE A 18 1.56 -31.75 22.29
N SER A 19 0.76 -32.19 21.31
CA SER A 19 1.21 -32.72 20.03
C SER A 19 1.21 -31.64 18.94
N GLU A 20 1.93 -31.89 17.83
CA GLU A 20 1.95 -30.97 16.69
C GLU A 20 0.56 -30.72 16.08
N ALA A 21 -0.31 -31.75 16.09
CA ALA A 21 -1.68 -31.63 15.59
C ALA A 21 -2.54 -30.71 16.49
N GLU A 22 -2.43 -30.87 17.81
CA GLU A 22 -3.12 -29.99 18.77
C GLU A 22 -2.59 -28.55 18.69
N VAL A 23 -1.29 -28.36 18.45
CA VAL A 23 -0.73 -27.03 18.21
C VAL A 23 -1.34 -26.40 16.95
N GLN A 24 -1.38 -27.14 15.83
CA GLN A 24 -1.98 -26.62 14.60
C GLN A 24 -3.46 -26.29 14.81
N GLU A 25 -4.21 -27.11 15.55
CA GLU A 25 -5.60 -26.82 15.90
C GLU A 25 -5.72 -25.50 16.68
N LEU A 26 -4.85 -25.23 17.66
CA LEU A 26 -4.85 -23.96 18.39
C LEU A 26 -4.56 -22.76 17.47
N ILE A 27 -3.60 -22.90 16.54
CA ILE A 27 -3.31 -21.85 15.55
C ILE A 27 -4.49 -21.64 14.61
N ASP A 28 -5.14 -22.70 14.14
CA ASP A 28 -6.32 -22.63 13.29
C ASP A 28 -7.49 -21.95 14.02
N GLN A 29 -7.74 -22.31 15.28
CA GLN A 29 -8.77 -21.66 16.11
C GLN A 29 -8.46 -20.18 16.34
N PHE A 30 -7.20 -19.84 16.58
CA PHE A 30 -6.77 -18.45 16.74
C PHE A 30 -6.97 -17.64 15.45
N VAL A 31 -6.49 -18.15 14.31
CA VAL A 31 -6.67 -17.51 12.99
C VAL A 31 -8.15 -17.40 12.62
N MET A 32 -8.98 -18.38 12.96
CA MET A 32 -10.43 -18.31 12.78
C MET A 32 -11.02 -17.11 13.53
N LYS A 33 -10.54 -16.77 14.74
CA LYS A 33 -10.99 -15.56 15.44
C LYS A 33 -10.55 -14.28 14.75
N LEU A 34 -9.33 -14.22 14.21
CA LEU A 34 -8.86 -13.07 13.44
C LEU A 34 -9.75 -12.85 12.20
N ARG A 35 -10.12 -13.93 11.49
CA ARG A 35 -11.03 -13.89 10.34
C ARG A 35 -12.44 -13.37 10.65
N MET A 36 -12.85 -13.37 11.91
CA MET A 36 -14.20 -13.00 12.36
C MET A 36 -14.33 -11.54 12.83
N VAL A 37 -13.23 -10.79 12.96
CA VAL A 37 -13.30 -9.39 13.39
C VAL A 37 -14.04 -8.56 12.36
N ARG A 38 -15.00 -7.75 12.79
CA ARG A 38 -15.81 -6.90 11.90
C ARG A 38 -16.05 -5.54 12.53
N PHE A 39 -16.22 -4.54 11.69
CA PHE A 39 -16.56 -3.18 12.10
C PHE A 39 -17.80 -2.71 11.35
N LEU A 40 -18.67 -1.96 12.02
CA LEU A 40 -19.80 -1.33 11.35
C LEU A 40 -19.27 -0.18 10.48
N ARG A 41 -19.53 -0.24 9.17
CA ARG A 41 -19.06 0.76 8.18
C ARG A 41 -20.23 1.36 7.40
N ALA A 42 -20.12 2.64 7.07
CA ALA A 42 -21.06 3.32 6.18
C ALA A 42 -20.79 2.96 4.70
N PRO A 43 -21.77 3.07 3.80
CA PRO A 43 -21.58 2.77 2.37
C PRO A 43 -20.43 3.54 1.71
N GLU A 44 -20.19 4.79 2.12
CA GLU A 44 -19.12 5.64 1.61
C GLU A 44 -17.73 5.07 1.96
N TYR A 45 -17.58 4.45 3.13
CA TYR A 45 -16.35 3.77 3.52
C TYR A 45 -16.07 2.59 2.58
N ASN A 46 -17.09 1.81 2.23
CA ASN A 46 -16.96 0.64 1.36
C ASN A 46 -16.56 1.01 -0.09
N GLN A 47 -16.83 2.24 -0.53
CA GLN A 47 -16.36 2.75 -1.82
C GLN A 47 -14.85 3.09 -1.79
N LEU A 48 -14.32 3.50 -0.63
CA LEU A 48 -12.90 3.81 -0.46
C LEU A 48 -12.06 2.57 -0.12
N PHE A 49 -12.63 1.67 0.69
CA PHE A 49 -12.00 0.46 1.20
C PHE A 49 -12.90 -0.75 0.90
N ALA A 50 -12.72 -1.30 -0.29
CA ALA A 50 -13.54 -2.40 -0.77
C ALA A 50 -13.27 -3.71 -0.02
N ALA A 51 -14.30 -4.57 0.04
CA ALA A 51 -14.27 -5.93 0.60
C ALA A 51 -14.16 -6.04 2.13
N ASP A 52 -14.63 -5.03 2.87
CA ASP A 52 -14.68 -5.03 4.34
C ASP A 52 -13.33 -5.41 5.01
N PRO A 53 -12.23 -4.73 4.64
CA PRO A 53 -10.90 -5.05 5.14
C PRO A 53 -10.77 -4.60 6.60
N VAL A 54 -10.05 -5.41 7.37
CA VAL A 54 -9.75 -5.14 8.79
C VAL A 54 -8.26 -4.84 8.97
N TRP A 55 -7.41 -5.39 8.10
CA TRP A 55 -5.95 -5.35 8.16
C TRP A 55 -5.41 -5.87 9.49
N ILE A 56 -5.78 -7.10 9.84
CA ILE A 56 -5.14 -7.81 10.93
C ILE A 56 -3.85 -8.40 10.36
N THR A 57 -2.83 -7.55 10.27
CA THR A 57 -1.57 -7.89 9.63
C THR A 57 -0.67 -8.65 10.60
N GLU A 58 -0.27 -9.86 10.20
CA GLU A 58 0.71 -10.66 10.93
C GLU A 58 1.98 -10.76 10.09
N THR A 59 3.10 -10.31 10.66
CA THR A 59 4.43 -10.43 10.04
C THR A 59 5.07 -11.77 10.38
N LEU A 60 5.53 -12.47 9.34
CA LEU A 60 6.11 -13.81 9.43
C LEU A 60 7.55 -13.81 8.93
N GLY A 61 8.43 -14.51 9.65
CA GLY A 61 9.82 -14.70 9.24
C GLY A 61 10.70 -13.48 9.50
N GLY A 62 11.48 -13.09 8.50
CA GLY A 62 12.56 -12.10 8.63
C GLY A 62 13.87 -12.68 9.18
N MET A 63 14.85 -11.81 9.38
CA MET A 63 16.15 -12.12 9.96
C MET A 63 16.39 -11.28 11.22
N GLY A 64 17.12 -11.83 12.18
CA GLY A 64 17.65 -11.10 13.32
C GLY A 64 18.80 -10.19 12.91
N VAL A 65 19.05 -9.14 13.69
CA VAL A 65 20.25 -8.29 13.52
C VAL A 65 21.55 -9.08 13.78
N ASP A 66 21.44 -10.23 14.46
CA ASP A 66 22.51 -11.20 14.68
C ASP A 66 22.77 -12.14 13.48
N GLY A 67 21.98 -12.02 12.41
CA GLY A 67 22.10 -12.80 11.18
C GLY A 67 21.37 -14.15 11.18
N ARG A 68 20.74 -14.57 12.28
CA ARG A 68 19.91 -15.79 12.31
C ARG A 68 18.53 -15.52 11.71
N PRO A 69 17.92 -16.47 10.99
CA PRO A 69 16.54 -16.31 10.55
C PRO A 69 15.59 -16.34 11.74
N LEU A 70 14.55 -15.50 11.70
CA LEU A 70 13.44 -15.50 12.67
C LEU A 70 12.29 -16.41 12.25
N VAL A 71 12.47 -17.15 11.16
CA VAL A 71 11.54 -18.21 10.72
C VAL A 71 11.52 -19.34 11.75
N THR A 72 10.33 -19.74 12.15
CA THR A 72 10.09 -20.86 13.07
C THR A 72 9.08 -21.86 12.52
N LYS A 73 8.84 -22.98 13.23
CA LYS A 73 7.76 -23.91 12.84
C LYS A 73 6.42 -23.19 12.81
N ASN A 74 6.17 -22.26 13.74
CA ASN A 74 4.93 -21.50 13.76
C ASN A 74 4.75 -20.60 12.53
N SER A 75 5.82 -20.13 11.89
CA SER A 75 5.70 -19.42 10.61
C SER A 75 5.05 -20.30 9.54
N PHE A 76 5.35 -21.61 9.53
CA PHE A 76 4.69 -22.58 8.64
C PHE A 76 3.25 -22.85 9.10
N ARG A 77 2.99 -22.98 10.41
CA ARG A 77 1.64 -23.24 10.93
C ARG A 77 0.64 -22.13 10.59
N PHE A 78 1.06 -20.87 10.71
CA PHE A 78 0.25 -19.72 10.29
C PHE A 78 -0.09 -19.77 8.80
N LEU A 79 0.90 -20.04 7.93
CA LEU A 79 0.66 -20.23 6.50
C LEU A 79 -0.21 -21.45 6.22
N HIS A 80 -0.08 -22.51 7.01
CA HIS A 80 -0.83 -23.75 6.83
C HIS A 80 -2.33 -23.58 7.10
N THR A 81 -2.72 -22.56 7.86
CA THR A 81 -4.15 -22.20 8.04
C THR A 81 -4.85 -21.91 6.71
N LEU A 82 -4.11 -21.48 5.67
CA LEU A 82 -4.68 -21.27 4.32
C LEU A 82 -5.02 -22.59 3.60
N TYR A 83 -4.49 -23.72 4.07
CA TYR A 83 -4.88 -25.05 3.60
C TYR A 83 -5.97 -25.67 4.48
N ASN A 84 -5.82 -25.63 5.81
CA ASN A 84 -6.79 -26.21 6.73
C ASN A 84 -8.13 -25.49 6.73
N LEU A 85 -8.10 -24.15 6.73
CA LEU A 85 -9.28 -23.29 6.79
C LEU A 85 -9.63 -22.68 5.43
N GLY A 86 -8.86 -23.00 4.39
CA GLY A 86 -8.94 -22.43 3.05
C GLY A 86 -8.37 -21.01 2.94
N PRO A 87 -8.20 -20.52 1.68
CA PRO A 87 -7.73 -19.17 1.38
C PRO A 87 -8.61 -18.09 2.01
N SER A 88 -7.99 -17.03 2.54
CA SER A 88 -8.70 -15.91 3.16
C SER A 88 -7.85 -14.65 3.10
N PRO A 89 -8.46 -13.46 2.91
CA PRO A 89 -7.74 -12.19 2.95
C PRO A 89 -7.29 -11.79 4.37
N GLU A 90 -7.91 -12.35 5.41
CA GLU A 90 -7.57 -12.09 6.81
C GLU A 90 -7.15 -13.38 7.52
N PRO A 91 -6.24 -13.33 8.51
CA PRO A 91 -5.33 -12.20 8.75
C PRO A 91 -4.48 -11.92 7.52
N ASN A 92 -4.09 -10.66 7.34
CA ASN A 92 -3.19 -10.26 6.26
C ASN A 92 -1.77 -10.78 6.54
N LEU A 93 -1.47 -11.99 6.07
CA LEU A 93 -0.19 -12.67 6.29
C LEU A 93 0.91 -12.04 5.43
N THR A 94 1.89 -11.43 6.09
CA THR A 94 2.99 -10.69 5.45
C THR A 94 4.31 -11.38 5.71
N ILE A 95 4.98 -11.84 4.66
CA ILE A 95 6.32 -12.40 4.76
C ILE A 95 7.35 -11.28 4.77
N LEU A 96 8.12 -11.17 5.85
CA LEU A 96 9.32 -10.34 5.89
C LEU A 96 10.43 -11.08 5.11
N TRP A 97 10.56 -10.72 3.83
CA TRP A 97 11.40 -11.41 2.86
C TRP A 97 12.85 -10.95 2.91
N SER A 98 13.78 -11.90 3.05
CA SER A 98 15.21 -11.68 2.94
C SER A 98 15.85 -12.70 2.01
N GLU A 99 16.92 -12.29 1.32
CA GLU A 99 17.77 -13.17 0.54
C GLU A 99 18.39 -14.29 1.39
N LYS A 100 18.50 -14.10 2.71
CA LYS A 100 19.09 -15.07 3.64
C LYS A 100 18.08 -15.98 4.34
N LEU A 101 16.78 -15.88 4.01
CA LEU A 101 15.77 -16.80 4.56
C LEU A 101 16.09 -18.26 4.18
N PRO A 102 15.74 -19.24 5.04
CA PRO A 102 15.89 -20.66 4.72
C PRO A 102 15.18 -21.04 3.43
N THR A 103 15.86 -21.77 2.55
CA THR A 103 15.34 -22.17 1.22
C THR A 103 13.99 -22.89 1.32
N ALA A 104 13.82 -23.77 2.31
CA ALA A 104 12.57 -24.49 2.53
C ALA A 104 11.39 -23.54 2.81
N PHE A 105 11.60 -22.48 3.59
CA PHE A 105 10.56 -21.49 3.88
C PHE A 105 10.23 -20.65 2.65
N LYS A 106 11.24 -20.22 1.88
CA LYS A 106 11.02 -19.52 0.60
C LYS A 106 10.18 -20.34 -0.37
N GLN A 107 10.52 -21.62 -0.54
CA GLN A 107 9.79 -22.55 -1.39
C GLN A 107 8.36 -22.76 -0.89
N TYR A 108 8.15 -22.85 0.43
CA TYR A 108 6.82 -23.00 1.01
C TYR A 108 5.96 -21.74 0.81
N CYS A 109 6.52 -20.55 1.03
CA CYS A 109 5.81 -19.28 0.76
C CYS A 109 5.41 -19.18 -0.71
N ALA A 110 6.33 -19.51 -1.64
CA ALA A 110 6.04 -19.53 -3.07
C ALA A 110 4.91 -20.51 -3.40
N LYS A 111 4.94 -21.72 -2.83
CA LYS A 111 3.87 -22.71 -2.99
C LYS A 111 2.53 -22.18 -2.48
N VAL A 112 2.48 -21.63 -1.26
CA VAL A 112 1.28 -21.04 -0.67
C VAL A 112 0.74 -19.91 -1.55
N SER A 113 1.62 -19.07 -2.11
CA SER A 113 1.21 -17.99 -3.02
C SER A 113 0.58 -18.53 -4.30
N ILE A 114 1.18 -19.56 -4.91
CA ILE A 114 0.65 -20.23 -6.11
C ILE A 114 -0.72 -20.85 -5.81
N ASP A 115 -0.85 -21.51 -4.67
CA ASP A 115 -2.05 -22.28 -4.34
C ASP A 115 -3.22 -21.37 -3.89
N THR A 116 -2.93 -20.22 -3.27
CA THR A 116 -3.94 -19.45 -2.52
C THR A 116 -4.04 -17.97 -2.89
N SER A 117 -2.99 -17.38 -3.46
CA SER A 117 -2.90 -15.93 -3.73
C SER A 117 -3.25 -15.05 -2.51
N SER A 118 -3.00 -15.53 -1.29
CA SER A 118 -3.50 -14.93 -0.05
C SER A 118 -2.40 -14.41 0.90
N ILE A 119 -1.16 -14.25 0.42
CA ILE A 119 -0.05 -13.73 1.23
C ILE A 119 0.68 -12.60 0.50
N GLN A 120 1.25 -11.68 1.27
CA GLN A 120 2.04 -10.55 0.76
C GLN A 120 3.50 -10.65 1.22
N TYR A 121 4.38 -9.88 0.58
CA TYR A 121 5.82 -9.90 0.82
C TYR A 121 6.34 -8.47 0.99
N GLU A 122 7.16 -8.26 2.00
CA GLU A 122 7.80 -6.99 2.27
C GLU A 122 9.32 -7.19 2.44
N ASN A 123 10.12 -6.22 2.01
CA ASN A 123 11.56 -6.37 1.94
C ASN A 123 12.25 -6.16 3.31
N ASP A 124 12.55 -7.26 3.99
CA ASP A 124 13.23 -7.25 5.28
C ASP A 124 14.68 -6.80 5.19
N ASP A 125 15.37 -7.07 4.08
CA ASP A 125 16.75 -6.61 3.89
C ASP A 125 16.83 -5.08 3.77
N LEU A 126 15.75 -4.43 3.35
CA LEU A 126 15.62 -2.98 3.32
C LEU A 126 15.18 -2.39 4.67
N MET A 127 14.17 -2.97 5.32
CA MET A 127 13.54 -2.39 6.51
C MET A 127 14.32 -2.69 7.80
N ARG A 128 14.87 -3.90 7.97
CA ARG A 128 15.57 -4.32 9.19
C ARG A 128 16.71 -3.39 9.61
N PRO A 129 17.56 -2.87 8.70
CA PRO A 129 18.60 -1.90 9.08
C PRO A 129 18.07 -0.62 9.73
N GLU A 130 16.83 -0.22 9.43
CA GLU A 130 16.20 1.00 9.97
C GLU A 130 15.34 0.71 11.21
N PHE A 131 14.55 -0.37 11.15
CA PHE A 131 13.56 -0.69 12.18
C PHE A 131 14.04 -1.72 13.21
N GLY A 132 15.18 -2.37 13.00
CA GLY A 132 15.63 -3.50 13.82
C GLY A 132 14.92 -4.79 13.41
N ASP A 133 14.90 -5.79 14.29
CA ASP A 133 14.40 -7.14 14.02
C ASP A 133 13.12 -7.52 14.79
N ASP A 134 12.53 -6.54 15.51
CA ASP A 134 11.21 -6.66 16.16
C ASP A 134 10.27 -5.55 15.68
N TYR A 135 10.11 -5.47 14.36
CA TYR A 135 9.17 -4.56 13.71
C TYR A 135 8.03 -5.34 13.05
N GLY A 136 6.88 -4.68 12.92
CA GLY A 136 5.72 -5.19 12.21
C GLY A 136 5.33 -4.28 11.06
N ILE A 137 4.39 -4.77 10.24
CA ILE A 137 3.75 -4.01 9.18
C ILE A 137 2.34 -3.66 9.65
N ALA A 138 2.06 -2.36 9.75
CA ALA A 138 0.73 -1.86 10.00
C ALA A 138 0.00 -1.61 8.67
N CYS A 139 -1.29 -1.96 8.65
CA CYS A 139 -2.12 -1.89 7.45
C CYS A 139 -1.47 -2.70 6.32
N CYS A 140 -1.16 -2.08 5.18
CA CYS A 140 -0.58 -2.78 4.03
C CYS A 140 0.94 -2.88 4.10
N VAL A 141 1.65 -1.75 4.27
CA VAL A 141 3.10 -1.64 3.97
C VAL A 141 3.88 -0.77 4.98
N SER A 142 3.26 -0.31 6.07
CA SER A 142 3.85 0.69 6.97
C SER A 142 4.62 0.04 8.11
N ALA A 143 5.95 -0.02 8.02
CA ALA A 143 6.80 -0.57 9.07
C ALA A 143 6.76 0.26 10.37
N MET A 144 6.68 -0.42 11.51
CA MET A 144 6.79 0.17 12.84
C MET A 144 7.48 -0.77 13.82
N LYS A 145 8.30 -0.21 14.71
CA LYS A 145 8.84 -0.95 15.86
C LYS A 145 7.71 -1.27 16.83
N ILE A 146 7.50 -2.55 17.13
CA ILE A 146 6.37 -3.00 17.95
C ILE A 146 6.42 -2.36 19.33
N GLY A 147 5.30 -1.77 19.77
CA GLY A 147 5.18 -1.11 21.07
C GLY A 147 6.00 0.18 21.25
N LYS A 148 6.72 0.64 20.21
CA LYS A 148 7.63 1.80 20.31
C LYS A 148 7.30 2.91 19.32
N GLN A 149 6.53 2.59 18.29
CA GLN A 149 6.19 3.51 17.22
C GLN A 149 4.74 3.33 16.79
N MET A 150 4.10 4.44 16.41
CA MET A 150 2.82 4.46 15.74
C MET A 150 2.85 5.45 14.56
N GLN A 151 1.87 5.36 13.66
CA GLN A 151 1.69 6.36 12.61
C GLN A 151 0.32 7.04 12.72
N PHE A 152 0.32 8.34 12.50
CA PHE A 152 -0.88 9.10 12.21
C PHE A 152 -1.26 8.86 10.75
N PHE A 153 -2.33 8.09 10.55
CA PHE A 153 -2.81 7.68 9.24
C PHE A 153 -3.38 8.86 8.43
N GLY A 154 -2.79 9.15 7.27
CA GLY A 154 -3.19 10.27 6.44
C GLY A 154 -4.09 9.94 5.25
N ALA A 155 -4.46 8.68 4.99
CA ALA A 155 -5.04 8.27 3.70
C ALA A 155 -4.14 8.67 2.51
N ARG A 156 -4.68 9.29 1.45
CA ARG A 156 -3.91 9.67 0.26
C ARG A 156 -4.49 10.88 -0.46
N VAL A 157 -3.61 11.70 -1.05
CA VAL A 157 -4.00 12.77 -1.99
C VAL A 157 -3.99 12.28 -3.44
N ASN A 158 -4.82 12.87 -4.30
CA ASN A 158 -4.90 12.52 -5.72
C ASN A 158 -3.96 13.37 -6.57
N LEU A 159 -2.79 12.83 -6.94
CA LEU A 159 -1.81 13.54 -7.75
C LEU A 159 -2.23 13.69 -9.21
N ALA A 160 -3.00 12.74 -9.75
CA ALA A 160 -3.50 12.84 -11.13
C ALA A 160 -4.45 14.04 -11.26
N LYS A 161 -5.35 14.22 -10.30
CA LYS A 161 -6.24 15.39 -10.25
C LYS A 161 -5.47 16.69 -10.03
N ALA A 162 -4.44 16.65 -9.18
CA ALA A 162 -3.55 17.79 -9.03
C ALA A 162 -2.88 18.17 -10.36
N LEU A 163 -2.41 17.21 -11.17
CA LEU A 163 -1.86 17.53 -12.49
C LEU A 163 -2.90 18.21 -13.41
N LEU A 164 -4.17 17.78 -13.36
CA LEU A 164 -5.24 18.44 -14.11
C LEU A 164 -5.48 19.88 -13.63
N TYR A 165 -5.49 20.11 -12.32
CA TYR A 165 -5.62 21.45 -11.75
C TYR A 165 -4.45 22.34 -12.17
N ALA A 166 -3.23 21.79 -12.21
CA ALA A 166 -2.03 22.47 -12.70
C ALA A 166 -2.23 23.04 -14.11
N ILE A 167 -2.87 22.27 -14.98
CA ILE A 167 -3.19 22.67 -16.36
C ILE A 167 -4.36 23.68 -16.40
N ASN A 168 -5.37 23.49 -15.53
CA ASN A 168 -6.66 24.16 -15.61
C ASN A 168 -6.79 25.42 -14.75
N GLY A 169 -5.69 25.94 -14.22
CA GLY A 169 -5.74 27.13 -13.35
C GLY A 169 -6.41 26.87 -12.00
N GLY A 170 -6.37 25.62 -11.52
CA GLY A 170 -6.96 25.20 -10.26
C GLY A 170 -8.45 24.82 -10.30
N LYS A 171 -9.04 24.76 -11.50
CA LYS A 171 -10.43 24.35 -11.69
C LYS A 171 -10.59 22.84 -11.86
N ASP A 172 -11.68 22.33 -11.31
CA ASP A 172 -12.16 20.98 -11.51
C ASP A 172 -12.59 20.74 -12.96
N GLU A 173 -12.07 19.70 -13.59
CA GLU A 173 -12.34 19.36 -14.98
C GLU A 173 -13.76 18.82 -15.22
N LYS A 174 -14.43 18.31 -14.18
CA LYS A 174 -15.77 17.73 -14.25
C LYS A 174 -16.85 18.73 -13.81
N SER A 175 -16.64 19.43 -12.70
CA SER A 175 -17.64 20.37 -12.15
C SER A 175 -17.43 21.81 -12.59
N GLY A 176 -16.23 22.17 -13.09
CA GLY A 176 -15.87 23.55 -13.42
C GLY A 176 -15.58 24.46 -12.22
N GLU A 177 -15.71 23.94 -11.00
CA GLU A 177 -15.53 24.70 -9.76
C GLU A 177 -14.05 25.07 -9.53
N GLN A 178 -13.82 26.23 -8.93
CA GLN A 178 -12.50 26.65 -8.50
C GLN A 178 -12.15 25.95 -7.18
N VAL A 179 -11.31 24.91 -7.24
CA VAL A 179 -10.95 24.09 -6.07
C VAL A 179 -9.60 24.49 -5.48
N ALA A 180 -8.59 24.67 -6.33
CA ALA A 180 -7.27 25.14 -5.93
C ALA A 180 -7.13 26.66 -6.13
N PRO A 181 -6.06 27.31 -5.63
CA PRO A 181 -5.85 28.75 -5.82
C PRO A 181 -5.87 29.12 -7.30
N PRO A 182 -6.54 30.22 -7.69
CA PRO A 182 -6.65 30.61 -9.08
C PRO A 182 -5.32 31.11 -9.64
N TYR A 183 -4.96 30.65 -10.84
CA TYR A 183 -3.87 31.19 -11.64
C TYR A 183 -4.15 30.98 -13.14
N ALA A 184 -3.37 31.63 -14.01
CA ALA A 184 -3.56 31.52 -15.45
C ALA A 184 -3.43 30.05 -15.90
N PRO A 185 -4.46 29.47 -16.56
CA PRO A 185 -4.38 28.12 -17.10
C PRO A 185 -3.37 28.05 -18.26
N ILE A 186 -2.95 26.84 -18.63
CA ILE A 186 -2.24 26.63 -19.89
C ILE A 186 -3.27 26.75 -21.02
N THR A 187 -3.07 27.68 -21.95
CA THR A 187 -3.99 27.93 -23.07
C THR A 187 -3.49 27.37 -24.39
N ASP A 188 -2.23 26.94 -24.47
CA ASP A 188 -1.65 26.39 -25.69
C ASP A 188 -2.39 25.11 -26.13
N ASP A 189 -2.40 24.91 -27.46
CA ASP A 189 -2.96 23.71 -28.09
C ASP A 189 -2.18 22.46 -27.70
N TYR A 190 -0.86 22.59 -27.53
CA TYR A 190 0.04 21.50 -27.17
C TYR A 190 0.68 21.78 -25.81
N LEU A 191 0.69 20.77 -24.94
CA LEU A 191 1.31 20.89 -23.63
C LEU A 191 2.83 20.93 -23.75
N ASP A 192 3.45 21.92 -23.10
CA ASP A 192 4.88 21.99 -22.88
C ASP A 192 5.24 21.39 -21.51
N TYR A 193 6.29 20.56 -21.47
CA TYR A 193 6.68 19.83 -20.27
C TYR A 193 7.14 20.77 -19.15
N GLU A 194 7.95 21.78 -19.47
CA GLU A 194 8.50 22.68 -18.46
C GLU A 194 7.40 23.56 -17.87
N ALA A 195 6.50 24.07 -18.72
CA ALA A 195 5.36 24.87 -18.30
C ALA A 195 4.39 24.08 -17.40
N VAL A 196 4.07 22.82 -17.77
CA VAL A 196 3.24 21.93 -16.95
C VAL A 196 3.92 21.60 -15.62
N SER A 197 5.20 21.22 -15.65
CA SER A 197 5.95 20.83 -14.45
C SER A 197 6.06 21.97 -13.45
N ALA A 198 6.33 23.20 -13.92
CA ALA A 198 6.41 24.36 -13.05
C ALA A 198 5.07 24.68 -12.37
N LYS A 199 3.95 24.59 -13.09
CA LYS A 199 2.61 24.78 -12.49
C LYS A 199 2.23 23.65 -11.55
N PHE A 200 2.63 22.42 -11.87
CA PHE A 200 2.37 21.25 -11.04
C PHE A 200 3.12 21.34 -9.70
N ASP A 201 4.38 21.79 -9.71
CA ASP A 201 5.16 22.03 -8.48
C ASP A 201 4.48 23.04 -7.54
N LEU A 202 4.04 24.19 -8.07
CA LEU A 202 3.31 25.20 -7.30
C LEU A 202 2.02 24.64 -6.70
N LEU A 203 1.29 23.83 -7.47
CA LEU A 203 0.08 23.20 -6.98
C LEU A 203 0.37 22.13 -5.91
N MET A 204 1.42 21.33 -6.08
CA MET A 204 1.85 20.36 -5.07
C MET A 204 2.22 21.05 -3.76
N ALA A 205 2.89 22.21 -3.79
CA ALA A 205 3.19 22.99 -2.59
C ALA A 205 1.91 23.43 -1.85
N TRP A 206 0.89 23.89 -2.58
CA TRP A 206 -0.42 24.19 -1.99
C TRP A 206 -1.09 22.93 -1.42
N LEU A 207 -1.10 21.83 -2.18
CA LEU A 207 -1.74 20.58 -1.79
C LEU A 207 -1.09 19.99 -0.53
N ALA A 208 0.24 20.02 -0.43
CA ALA A 208 0.97 19.56 0.75
C ALA A 208 0.58 20.37 2.00
N LYS A 209 0.50 21.70 1.90
CA LYS A 209 0.06 22.56 3.01
C LYS A 209 -1.36 22.24 3.44
N LEU A 210 -2.30 22.13 2.48
CA LEU A 210 -3.69 21.80 2.77
C LEU A 210 -3.81 20.42 3.43
N TYR A 211 -3.06 19.44 2.92
CA TYR A 211 -3.09 18.07 3.40
C TYR A 211 -2.59 17.97 4.84
N VAL A 212 -1.39 18.49 5.13
CA VAL A 212 -0.81 18.47 6.47
C VAL A 212 -1.67 19.24 7.47
N ASN A 213 -2.22 20.41 7.09
CA ASN A 213 -3.12 21.16 7.97
C ASN A 213 -4.39 20.36 8.31
N THR A 214 -4.95 19.65 7.32
CA THR A 214 -6.10 18.78 7.54
C THR A 214 -5.77 17.64 8.51
N LEU A 215 -4.62 16.99 8.31
CA LEU A 215 -4.17 15.89 9.19
C LEU A 215 -3.88 16.35 10.62
N ASN A 216 -3.30 17.55 10.79
CA ASN A 216 -3.09 18.13 12.12
C ASN A 216 -4.40 18.26 12.90
N VAL A 217 -5.48 18.70 12.24
CA VAL A 217 -6.81 18.79 12.87
C VAL A 217 -7.35 17.40 13.17
N ILE A 218 -7.28 16.47 12.21
CA ILE A 218 -7.80 15.11 12.38
C ILE A 218 -7.16 14.43 13.59
N HIS A 219 -5.83 14.40 13.67
CA HIS A 219 -5.14 13.65 14.71
C HIS A 219 -5.21 14.35 16.07
N TYR A 220 -5.23 15.68 16.12
CA TYR A 220 -5.53 16.40 17.35
C TYR A 220 -6.92 16.01 17.90
N MET A 221 -7.93 15.95 17.04
CA MET A 221 -9.29 15.58 17.46
C MET A 221 -9.40 14.09 17.80
N HIS A 222 -8.68 13.21 17.10
CA HIS A 222 -8.65 11.78 17.40
C HIS A 222 -8.06 11.52 18.78
N ASP A 223 -6.89 12.09 19.09
CA ASP A 223 -6.26 11.97 20.41
C ASP A 223 -7.16 12.52 21.53
N LYS A 224 -7.95 13.56 21.25
CA LYS A 224 -8.82 14.18 22.25
C LYS A 224 -10.10 13.38 22.51
N TYR A 225 -10.72 12.82 21.47
CA TYR A 225 -12.08 12.26 21.55
C TYR A 225 -12.15 10.74 21.38
N CYS A 226 -11.10 10.12 20.84
CA CYS A 226 -11.07 8.70 20.48
C CYS A 226 -9.67 8.10 20.69
N TYR A 227 -9.01 8.46 21.80
CA TYR A 227 -7.70 7.91 22.14
C TYR A 227 -7.75 6.39 22.30
N GLU A 228 -6.88 5.68 21.59
CA GLU A 228 -6.77 4.21 21.55
C GLU A 228 -6.12 3.65 22.82
N ALA A 229 -6.76 3.87 23.97
CA ALA A 229 -6.15 3.64 25.28
C ALA A 229 -5.69 2.19 25.50
N VAL A 230 -6.39 1.20 24.94
CA VAL A 230 -6.04 -0.22 25.10
C VAL A 230 -4.79 -0.56 24.30
N GLU A 231 -4.71 -0.10 23.06
CA GLU A 231 -3.56 -0.29 22.19
C GLU A 231 -2.35 0.49 22.72
N MET A 232 -2.55 1.73 23.15
CA MET A 232 -1.49 2.58 23.68
C MET A 232 -0.98 2.12 25.04
N ALA A 233 -1.78 1.41 25.84
CA ALA A 233 -1.33 0.79 27.09
C ALA A 233 -0.30 -0.34 26.87
N LEU A 234 -0.19 -0.87 25.65
CA LEU A 234 0.77 -1.89 25.24
C LEU A 234 2.01 -1.30 24.54
N HIS A 235 2.18 0.03 24.63
CA HIS A 235 3.36 0.72 24.14
C HIS A 235 4.26 1.20 25.30
N ASP A 236 5.52 1.51 24.97
CA ASP A 236 6.40 2.28 25.84
C ASP A 236 5.78 3.65 26.16
N ARG A 237 6.18 4.26 27.29
CA ARG A 237 5.68 5.56 27.73
C ARG A 237 5.73 6.62 26.62
N ASP A 238 6.87 6.70 25.94
CA ASP A 238 7.13 7.69 24.88
C ASP A 238 7.13 6.98 23.53
N VAL A 239 6.06 7.15 22.77
CA VAL A 239 5.89 6.51 21.45
C VAL A 239 6.32 7.46 20.34
N TYR A 240 7.19 6.99 19.44
CA TYR A 240 7.58 7.74 18.24
C TYR A 240 6.39 7.81 17.26
N ARG A 241 6.09 9.00 16.75
CA ARG A 241 4.92 9.26 15.89
C ARG A 241 5.37 9.84 14.56
N THR A 242 4.89 9.26 13.47
CA THR A 242 5.07 9.80 12.11
C THR A 242 3.73 10.24 11.53
N MET A 243 3.76 11.24 10.65
CA MET A 243 2.59 11.64 9.86
C MET A 243 2.63 10.94 8.50
N ALA A 244 1.82 9.90 8.31
CA ALA A 244 1.84 9.06 7.11
C ALA A 244 1.02 9.70 5.97
N CYS A 245 1.68 10.48 5.12
CA CYS A 245 1.07 11.14 3.96
C CYS A 245 1.13 10.24 2.72
N GLY A 246 -0.02 9.77 2.25
CA GLY A 246 -0.10 8.92 1.06
C GLY A 246 -0.33 9.71 -0.23
N ILE A 247 0.04 9.10 -1.35
CA ILE A 247 -0.20 9.62 -2.70
C ILE A 247 -0.91 8.58 -3.57
N ALA A 248 -1.85 9.04 -4.40
CA ALA A 248 -2.58 8.25 -5.38
C ALA A 248 -2.32 8.77 -6.80
N GLY A 249 -2.31 7.86 -7.78
CA GLY A 249 -2.14 8.21 -9.19
C GLY A 249 -0.70 8.52 -9.60
N LEU A 250 0.29 8.02 -8.86
CA LEU A 250 1.71 8.24 -9.16
C LEU A 250 2.08 7.80 -10.59
N SER A 251 1.68 6.60 -11.00
CA SER A 251 1.94 6.10 -12.36
C SER A 251 1.23 6.93 -13.43
N LEU A 252 -0.02 7.35 -13.18
CA LEU A 252 -0.77 8.22 -14.10
C LEU A 252 -0.05 9.54 -14.33
N VAL A 253 0.48 10.16 -13.28
CA VAL A 253 1.28 11.39 -13.39
C VAL A 253 2.59 11.11 -14.12
N GLY A 254 3.30 10.03 -13.79
CA GLY A 254 4.52 9.63 -14.47
C GLY A 254 4.34 9.45 -15.98
N ASP A 255 3.30 8.71 -16.37
CA ASP A 255 2.95 8.46 -17.78
C ASP A 255 2.50 9.74 -18.49
N ALA A 256 1.70 10.58 -17.84
CA ALA A 256 1.26 11.85 -18.41
C ALA A 256 2.45 12.79 -18.66
N LEU A 257 3.34 12.94 -17.68
CA LEU A 257 4.55 13.75 -17.81
C LEU A 257 5.49 13.19 -18.89
N ALA A 258 5.64 11.87 -18.98
CA ALA A 258 6.42 11.23 -20.05
C ALA A 258 5.79 11.47 -21.44
N ALA A 259 4.47 11.38 -21.57
CA ALA A 259 3.77 11.65 -22.82
C ALA A 259 3.91 13.11 -23.27
N ILE A 260 3.88 14.05 -22.33
CA ILE A 260 4.11 15.48 -22.60
C ILE A 260 5.57 15.72 -23.02
N LYS A 261 6.54 15.11 -22.32
CA LYS A 261 7.97 15.33 -22.57
C LYS A 261 8.48 14.70 -23.86
N TYR A 262 8.08 13.47 -24.13
CA TYR A 262 8.60 12.67 -25.25
C TYR A 262 7.63 12.56 -26.43
N GLY A 263 6.39 13.06 -26.26
CA GLY A 263 5.35 13.03 -27.28
C GLY A 263 4.88 14.43 -27.68
N LYS A 264 3.69 14.49 -28.28
CA LYS A 264 2.96 15.73 -28.58
C LYS A 264 1.53 15.59 -28.09
N VAL A 265 1.25 16.15 -26.92
CA VAL A 265 -0.07 16.05 -26.28
C VAL A 265 -0.88 17.30 -26.64
N LYS A 266 -1.90 17.12 -27.48
CA LYS A 266 -2.86 18.18 -27.81
C LYS A 266 -3.96 18.22 -26.75
N VAL A 267 -4.29 19.40 -26.24
CA VAL A 267 -5.41 19.62 -25.31
C VAL A 267 -6.71 19.77 -26.10
N ILE A 268 -7.73 18.99 -25.73
CA ILE A 268 -9.09 19.16 -26.25
C ILE A 268 -9.91 19.80 -25.13
N ARG A 269 -10.54 20.94 -25.41
CA ARG A 269 -11.27 21.75 -24.43
C ARG A 269 -12.76 21.75 -24.73
N ASN A 270 -13.58 21.75 -23.68
CA ASN A 270 -15.02 21.95 -23.77
C ASN A 270 -15.36 23.44 -24.02
N GLU A 271 -16.65 23.76 -24.11
CA GLU A 271 -17.15 25.12 -24.34
C GLU A 271 -16.70 26.14 -23.27
N GLU A 272 -16.37 25.67 -22.05
CA GLU A 272 -15.89 26.49 -20.94
C GLU A 272 -14.36 26.65 -20.92
N GLY A 273 -13.66 26.07 -21.90
CA GLY A 273 -12.20 26.10 -22.00
C GLY A 273 -11.47 25.10 -21.10
N LEU A 274 -12.21 24.24 -20.39
CA LEU A 274 -11.67 23.18 -19.55
C LEU A 274 -11.29 21.96 -20.41
N PRO A 275 -10.15 21.30 -20.16
CA PRO A 275 -9.79 20.07 -20.85
C PRO A 275 -10.81 18.96 -20.63
N GLU A 276 -11.36 18.46 -21.72
CA GLU A 276 -12.38 17.41 -21.75
C GLU A 276 -11.76 16.03 -22.03
N PHE A 277 -10.68 15.99 -22.82
CA PHE A 277 -10.05 14.73 -23.24
C PHE A 277 -8.53 14.79 -23.15
N LEU A 278 -7.98 14.72 -21.93
CA LEU A 278 -6.61 14.25 -21.76
C LEU A 278 -6.63 12.71 -21.80
N THR A 279 -6.96 12.08 -22.94
CA THR A 279 -6.50 10.73 -23.38
C THR A 279 -7.21 10.17 -24.63
N LYS A 280 -6.42 9.80 -25.66
CA LYS A 280 -6.57 8.56 -26.48
C LYS A 280 -5.52 8.36 -27.58
N SER A 281 -4.86 9.41 -28.10
CA SER A 281 -4.04 9.29 -29.32
C SER A 281 -2.52 9.38 -29.15
N ALA A 282 -1.98 9.71 -27.96
CA ALA A 282 -0.54 9.96 -27.80
C ALA A 282 0.30 8.74 -27.37
N ILE A 283 -0.29 7.66 -26.84
CA ILE A 283 0.46 6.54 -26.25
C ILE A 283 0.75 5.39 -27.24
N ALA A 284 0.19 5.44 -28.46
CA ALA A 284 0.34 4.36 -29.43
C ALA A 284 1.71 4.28 -30.15
N LYS A 285 2.71 5.14 -29.84
CA LYS A 285 3.99 5.18 -30.59
C LYS A 285 5.29 5.03 -29.81
N HIS A 286 5.31 5.00 -28.48
CA HIS A 286 6.55 4.72 -27.73
C HIS A 286 6.55 3.30 -27.17
N ARG A 287 6.79 2.33 -28.06
CA ARG A 287 6.92 0.90 -27.73
C ARG A 287 8.35 0.36 -27.85
N SER A 288 9.38 1.21 -27.87
CA SER A 288 10.74 0.76 -28.22
C SER A 288 11.91 1.51 -27.56
N LEU A 289 11.87 1.75 -26.24
CA LEU A 289 13.06 2.27 -25.53
C LEU A 289 13.50 1.46 -24.30
N THR A 290 12.93 0.27 -24.07
CA THR A 290 13.59 -0.74 -23.22
C THR A 290 14.14 -1.84 -24.10
N GLY A 291 15.38 -1.65 -24.56
CA GLY A 291 16.16 -2.72 -25.17
C GLY A 291 16.46 -3.80 -24.13
N SER A 292 15.73 -4.90 -24.19
CA SER A 292 16.20 -6.21 -23.72
C SER A 292 15.39 -7.27 -24.45
N GLY A 293 16.06 -8.06 -25.29
CA GLY A 293 15.45 -9.14 -26.05
C GLY A 293 14.82 -10.17 -25.12
N PHE A 294 13.54 -10.42 -25.31
CA PHE A 294 12.89 -11.67 -24.94
C PHE A 294 11.98 -12.05 -26.11
N GLU A 295 12.40 -13.09 -26.83
CA GLU A 295 11.62 -13.70 -27.89
C GLU A 295 10.28 -14.22 -27.35
N GLN A 296 9.26 -14.03 -28.17
CA GLN A 296 7.88 -14.39 -27.90
C GLN A 296 7.72 -15.91 -27.72
N SER A 297 7.38 -16.36 -26.51
CA SER A 297 6.70 -17.64 -26.32
C SER A 297 5.19 -17.43 -26.13
N GLY A 298 4.45 -17.49 -27.24
CA GLY A 298 3.17 -18.18 -27.43
C GLY A 298 2.08 -18.25 -26.34
N ARG A 299 1.97 -17.34 -25.37
CA ARG A 299 0.80 -17.28 -24.46
C ARG A 299 0.22 -15.87 -24.45
N ARG A 300 -1.04 -15.77 -24.89
CA ARG A 300 -1.86 -14.53 -24.87
C ARG A 300 -1.97 -14.04 -23.43
N PHE A 301 -1.24 -12.98 -23.09
CA PHE A 301 -1.59 -12.10 -21.96
C PHE A 301 -2.67 -11.10 -22.43
N PRO A 302 -3.65 -10.75 -21.58
CA PRO A 302 -4.67 -9.76 -21.93
C PRO A 302 -4.03 -8.39 -22.17
N GLN A 303 -4.56 -7.66 -23.14
CA GLN A 303 -4.08 -6.35 -23.58
C GLN A 303 -4.05 -5.32 -22.43
N PRO A 304 -3.10 -4.37 -22.40
CA PRO A 304 -3.11 -3.29 -21.42
C PRO A 304 -4.13 -2.23 -21.83
N THR A 305 -5.33 -2.31 -21.25
CA THR A 305 -6.38 -1.27 -21.28
C THR A 305 -6.05 -0.14 -20.28
N VAL A 306 -4.82 0.38 -20.30
CA VAL A 306 -4.33 1.36 -19.32
C VAL A 306 -4.26 2.74 -19.95
N CYS A 307 -5.43 3.28 -20.31
CA CYS A 307 -5.61 4.72 -20.60
C CYS A 307 -7.08 5.18 -20.49
N CYS A 308 -7.90 4.44 -19.74
CA CYS A 308 -9.30 4.80 -19.49
C CYS A 308 -9.57 5.18 -18.02
N GLN A 309 -8.58 5.16 -17.14
CA GLN A 309 -8.79 5.32 -15.69
C GLN A 309 -8.50 6.72 -15.13
N ILE A 310 -8.26 7.73 -15.97
CA ILE A 310 -8.15 9.11 -15.46
C ILE A 310 -9.53 9.66 -15.05
N LEU A 311 -10.64 9.01 -15.43
CA LEU A 311 -12.00 9.55 -15.22
C LEU A 311 -13.01 8.62 -14.54
N SER A 312 -12.64 7.40 -14.13
CA SER A 312 -13.51 6.50 -13.35
C SER A 312 -13.18 6.52 -11.87
#